data_AF-A0A967AAS8-F1
#
_entry.id   AF-A0A967AAS8-F1
#
_cell.length_a   1.000
_cell.length_b   1.000
_cell.length_c   1.000
_cell.angle_alpha   90.00
_cell.angle_beta   90.00
_cell.angle_gamma   90.00
#
_symmetry.space_group_name_H-M   'P 1'
#
loop_
_entity.id
_entity.type
_entity.pdbx_description
1 polymer ?
#
loop_
_entity_poly.entity_id
_entity_poly.type
_entity_poly.pdbx_seq_one_letter_code
_entity_poly.pdbx_strand_id
1 'polypeptide(L)'
;MEFTEEQINRYSRHILLPEVGGKGQKKIAKSRILLVGAGGLGSPAALYLAAAGVGTIGLIDSDVVDLTNLQRQILHHTPDVGRPKVQSGKEKIQALNPDVFVAIYEERLTAGNALKIFGEYDVV
;
A
#
# COMPACT_ATOMS: atom_id res chain seq x y z
N MET A 1 5.44 0.17 20.82
CA MET A 1 6.43 0.86 19.98
C MET A 1 6.18 2.34 20.08
N GLU A 2 7.24 3.06 20.39
CA GLU A 2 7.31 4.50 20.21
C GLU A 2 7.84 4.78 18.80
N PHE A 3 7.44 5.91 18.23
CA PHE A 3 7.94 6.34 16.92
C PHE A 3 9.34 6.90 17.08
N THR A 4 10.18 6.70 16.06
CA THR A 4 11.46 7.42 15.96
C THR A 4 11.22 8.91 15.70
N GLU A 5 12.22 9.75 15.92
CA GLU A 5 12.12 11.18 15.59
C GLU A 5 11.79 11.42 14.11
N GLU A 6 12.37 10.61 13.20
CA GLU A 6 12.09 10.66 11.77
C GLU A 6 10.62 10.33 11.47
N GLN A 7 10.08 9.29 12.11
CA GLN A 7 8.67 8.92 11.99
C GLN A 7 7.74 9.99 12.57
N ILE A 8 8.10 10.60 13.70
CA ILE A 8 7.34 11.73 14.27
C ILE A 8 7.31 12.90 13.29
N ASN A 9 8.45 13.23 12.67
CA ASN A 9 8.52 14.29 11.67
C ASN A 9 7.65 13.97 10.45
N ARG A 10 7.80 12.77 9.87
CA ARG A 10 7.03 12.28 8.72
C ARG A 10 5.52 12.32 8.96
N TYR A 11 5.05 11.83 10.11
CA TYR A 11 3.62 11.72 10.43
C TYR A 11 3.07 12.91 11.21
N SER A 12 3.86 13.97 11.41
CA SER A 12 3.50 15.14 12.23
C SER A 12 2.13 15.72 11.86
N ARG A 13 1.85 15.88 10.57
CA ARG A 13 0.56 16.43 10.08
C ARG A 13 -0.64 15.55 10.40
N HIS A 14 -0.48 14.23 10.48
CA HIS A 14 -1.54 13.32 10.90
C HIS A 14 -1.67 13.28 12.43
N ILE A 15 -0.54 13.29 13.15
CA ILE A 15 -0.51 13.29 14.63
C ILE A 15 -1.19 14.54 15.21
N LEU A 16 -1.09 15.69 14.53
CA LEU A 16 -1.72 16.93 14.96
C LEU A 16 -3.24 16.96 14.78
N LEU A 17 -3.83 16.05 13.99
CA LEU A 17 -5.29 15.97 13.83
C LEU A 17 -5.92 15.44 15.13
N PRO A 18 -6.89 16.16 15.73
CA PRO A 18 -7.53 15.75 16.98
C PRO A 18 -8.14 14.34 16.94
N GLU A 19 -8.68 13.95 15.78
CA GLU A 19 -9.34 12.65 15.56
C GLU A 19 -8.35 11.50 15.41
N VAL A 20 -7.09 11.80 15.06
CA VAL A 20 -6.03 10.80 14.88
C VAL A 20 -5.13 10.78 16.11
N GLY A 21 -4.41 11.87 16.38
CA GLY A 21 -3.45 11.94 17.47
C GLY A 21 -2.30 10.91 17.35
N GLY A 22 -1.37 10.94 18.31
CA GLY A 22 -0.32 9.93 18.38
C GLY A 22 -0.86 8.51 18.59
N LYS A 23 -2.02 8.36 19.27
CA LYS A 23 -2.67 7.05 19.49
C LYS A 23 -3.24 6.48 18.20
N GLY A 24 -3.92 7.30 17.38
CA GLY A 24 -4.46 6.87 16.09
C GLY A 24 -3.34 6.57 15.09
N GLN A 25 -2.30 7.40 15.03
CA GLN A 25 -1.15 7.11 14.17
C GLN A 25 -0.47 5.79 14.53
N LYS A 26 -0.34 5.46 15.82
CA LYS A 26 0.15 4.15 16.28
C LYS A 26 -0.76 2.99 15.88
N LYS A 27 -2.08 3.21 15.72
CA LYS A 27 -3.00 2.18 15.20
C LYS A 27 -2.81 2.00 13.70
N ILE A 28 -2.71 3.09 12.94
CA ILE A 28 -2.45 3.06 11.49
C ILE A 28 -1.13 2.31 11.21
N ALA A 29 -0.05 2.65 11.93
CA ALA A 29 1.26 2.00 11.79
C ALA A 29 1.29 0.51 12.18
N LYS A 30 0.25 -0.01 12.86
CA LYS A 30 0.11 -1.44 13.17
C LYS A 30 -0.89 -2.17 12.29
N SER A 31 -1.64 -1.43 11.47
CA SER A 31 -2.68 -2.00 10.62
C SER A 31 -2.08 -2.70 9.40
N ARG A 32 -2.79 -3.73 8.96
CA ARG A 32 -2.50 -4.51 7.76
C ARG A 32 -3.70 -4.38 6.81
N ILE A 33 -3.48 -3.83 5.63
CA ILE A 33 -4.54 -3.59 4.64
C ILE A 33 -4.20 -4.32 3.34
N LEU A 34 -5.15 -5.08 2.81
CA LEU A 34 -5.02 -5.72 1.50
C LEU A 34 -5.65 -4.83 0.44
N LEU A 35 -4.97 -4.64 -0.69
CA LEU A 35 -5.52 -4.04 -1.89
C LEU A 35 -5.67 -5.11 -2.95
N VAL A 36 -6.93 -5.37 -3.34
CA VAL A 36 -7.27 -6.28 -4.44
C VAL A 36 -7.24 -5.51 -5.76
N GLY A 37 -6.11 -5.63 -6.45
CA GLY A 37 -5.78 -4.92 -7.67
C GLY A 37 -4.90 -3.69 -7.41
N ALA A 38 -3.85 -3.54 -8.21
CA ALA A 38 -2.94 -2.39 -8.24
C ALA A 38 -3.22 -1.44 -9.43
N GLY A 39 -4.40 -1.59 -10.06
CA GLY A 39 -4.83 -0.78 -11.21
C GLY A 39 -5.33 0.63 -10.84
N GLY A 40 -6.33 1.14 -11.56
CA GLY A 40 -6.73 2.56 -11.48
C GLY A 40 -7.30 2.99 -10.11
N LEU A 41 -7.94 2.08 -9.38
CA LEU A 41 -8.44 2.33 -8.02
C LEU A 41 -7.38 2.01 -6.96
N GLY A 42 -6.66 0.90 -7.15
CA GLY A 42 -5.60 0.47 -6.23
C GLY A 42 -4.42 1.45 -6.20
N SER A 43 -4.10 2.08 -7.33
CA SER A 43 -3.01 3.06 -7.45
C SER A 43 -3.11 4.21 -6.45
N PRO A 44 -4.17 5.05 -6.47
CA PRO A 44 -4.30 6.14 -5.50
C PRO A 44 -4.47 5.62 -4.06
N ALA A 45 -5.19 4.51 -3.86
CA ALA A 45 -5.36 3.93 -2.53
C ALA A 45 -4.01 3.54 -1.91
N ALA A 46 -3.16 2.81 -2.65
CA ALA A 46 -1.83 2.41 -2.23
C ALA A 46 -0.96 3.60 -1.83
N LEU A 47 -0.94 4.65 -2.66
CA LEU A 47 -0.13 5.85 -2.41
C LEU A 47 -0.56 6.56 -1.12
N TYR A 48 -1.87 6.74 -0.90
CA TYR A 48 -2.35 7.43 0.30
C TYR A 48 -2.26 6.58 1.56
N LEU A 49 -2.49 5.27 1.49
CA LEU A 49 -2.29 4.37 2.64
C LEU A 49 -0.81 4.31 3.04
N ALA A 50 0.10 4.29 2.06
CA ALA A 50 1.53 4.35 2.30
C ALA A 50 1.94 5.70 2.92
N ALA A 51 1.47 6.81 2.36
CA ALA A 51 1.73 8.15 2.91
C ALA A 51 1.17 8.33 4.33
N ALA A 52 0.01 7.74 4.62
CA ALA A 52 -0.59 7.72 5.96
C ALA A 52 0.21 6.88 6.96
N GLY A 53 1.12 6.01 6.49
CA GLY A 53 1.96 5.17 7.34
C GLY A 53 1.27 3.89 7.80
N VAL A 54 0.41 3.29 6.95
CA VAL A 54 -0.12 1.94 7.20
C VAL A 54 1.05 0.96 7.33
N GLY A 55 1.07 0.17 8.40
CA GLY A 55 2.21 -0.70 8.72
C GLY A 55 2.48 -1.77 7.67
N THR A 56 1.42 -2.36 7.13
CA THR A 56 1.54 -3.38 6.07
C THR A 56 0.49 -3.16 4.99
N ILE A 57 0.94 -3.13 3.75
CA ILE A 57 0.08 -3.12 2.57
C ILE A 57 0.29 -4.43 1.80
N GLY A 58 -0.76 -5.23 1.68
CA GLY A 58 -0.80 -6.35 0.76
C GLY A 58 -1.24 -5.87 -0.62
N LEU A 59 -0.54 -6.27 -1.68
CA LEU A 59 -0.96 -6.04 -3.06
C LEU A 59 -1.20 -7.37 -3.75
N ILE A 60 -2.41 -7.62 -4.22
CA ILE A 60 -2.72 -8.76 -5.09
C ILE A 60 -3.14 -8.28 -6.47
N ASP A 61 -2.39 -8.67 -7.50
CA ASP A 61 -2.70 -8.37 -8.91
C ASP A 61 -1.91 -9.36 -9.79
N SER A 62 -2.56 -9.90 -10.82
CA SER A 62 -1.95 -10.86 -11.75
C SER A 62 -1.45 -10.21 -13.05
N ASP A 63 -1.73 -8.93 -13.26
CA ASP A 63 -1.40 -8.24 -14.49
C ASP A 63 0.02 -7.63 -14.46
N VAL A 64 0.48 -7.26 -15.65
CA VAL A 64 1.66 -6.42 -15.86
C VAL A 64 1.26 -4.97 -16.14
N VAL A 65 2.19 -4.04 -15.94
CA VAL A 65 2.01 -2.62 -16.29
C VAL A 65 1.92 -2.48 -17.81
N ASP A 66 0.88 -1.78 -18.28
CA ASP A 66 0.65 -1.51 -19.70
C ASP A 66 0.63 -0.01 -19.99
N LEU A 67 1.19 0.40 -21.14
CA LEU A 67 1.28 1.80 -21.53
C LEU A 67 -0.09 2.49 -21.59
N THR A 68 -1.12 1.80 -22.09
CA THR A 68 -2.50 2.32 -22.21
C THR A 68 -3.17 2.55 -20.85
N ASN A 69 -2.60 1.95 -19.80
CA ASN A 69 -3.13 2.02 -18.45
C ASN A 69 -2.53 3.18 -17.64
N LEU A 70 -1.39 3.75 -18.06
CA LEU A 70 -0.68 4.81 -17.34
C LEU A 70 -1.47 6.12 -17.20
N GLN A 71 -2.48 6.37 -18.04
CA GLN A 71 -3.35 7.55 -17.91
C GLN A 71 -4.15 7.59 -16.59
N ARG A 72 -4.30 6.46 -15.91
CA ARG A 72 -5.06 6.35 -14.64
C ARG A 72 -4.38 5.51 -13.55
N GLN A 73 -3.38 4.71 -13.88
CA GLN A 73 -2.66 3.86 -12.92
C GLN A 73 -1.40 4.57 -12.40
N ILE A 74 -1.63 5.65 -11.65
CA ILE A 74 -0.60 6.61 -11.23
C ILE A 74 0.46 6.03 -10.27
N LEU A 75 0.30 4.79 -9.80
CA LEU A 75 1.33 4.09 -9.03
C LEU A 75 2.48 3.60 -9.91
N HIS A 76 2.26 3.49 -11.23
CA HIS A 76 3.22 2.94 -12.18
C HIS A 76 3.73 4.03 -13.14
N HIS A 77 4.96 3.85 -13.64
CA HIS A 77 5.58 4.80 -14.56
C HIS A 77 6.03 4.12 -15.85
N THR A 78 6.36 4.92 -16.88
CA THR A 78 6.81 4.42 -18.20
C THR A 78 7.93 3.37 -18.13
N PRO A 79 8.96 3.50 -17.27
CA PRO A 79 10.00 2.47 -17.14
C PRO A 79 9.50 1.10 -16.63
N ASP A 80 8.28 1.02 -16.11
CA ASP A 80 7.73 -0.21 -15.55
C ASP A 80 6.89 -1.03 -16.54
N VAL A 81 6.64 -0.53 -17.75
CA VAL A 81 5.84 -1.22 -18.76
C VAL A 81 6.38 -2.63 -19.00
N GLY A 82 5.50 -3.63 -18.93
CA GLY A 82 5.84 -5.06 -19.02
C GLY A 82 6.23 -5.73 -17.70
N ARG A 83 6.44 -4.98 -16.60
CA ARG A 83 6.73 -5.55 -15.28
C ARG A 83 5.45 -5.90 -14.53
N PRO A 84 5.46 -6.90 -13.63
CA PRO A 84 4.31 -7.18 -12.77
C PRO A 84 3.88 -5.95 -11.97
N LYS A 85 2.56 -5.67 -11.95
CA LYS A 85 2.04 -4.49 -11.25
C LYS A 85 2.36 -4.51 -9.76
N VAL A 86 2.29 -5.69 -9.12
CA VAL A 86 2.60 -5.83 -7.69
C VAL A 86 4.06 -5.50 -7.37
N GLN A 87 5.00 -5.88 -8.25
CA GLN A 87 6.42 -5.57 -8.06
C GLN A 87 6.69 -4.08 -8.28
N SER A 88 6.13 -3.50 -9.35
CA SER A 88 6.20 -2.05 -9.59
C SER A 88 5.60 -1.29 -8.40
N GLY A 89 4.39 -1.66 -7.96
CA GLY A 89 3.71 -1.02 -6.84
C GLY A 89 4.50 -1.08 -5.54
N LYS A 90 5.07 -2.24 -5.20
CA LYS A 90 5.92 -2.40 -4.02
C LYS A 90 7.08 -1.41 -4.00
N GLU A 91 7.81 -1.29 -5.10
CA GLU A 91 8.96 -0.38 -5.18
C GLU A 91 8.54 1.08 -4.99
N LYS A 92 7.39 1.50 -5.54
CA LYS A 92 6.94 2.89 -5.44
C LYS A 92 6.39 3.21 -4.05
N ILE A 93 5.67 2.26 -3.43
CA ILE A 93 5.23 2.39 -2.04
C ILE A 93 6.44 2.52 -1.12
N GLN A 94 7.45 1.66 -1.26
CA GLN A 94 8.64 1.70 -0.41
C GLN A 94 9.51 2.94 -0.66
N ALA A 95 9.58 3.42 -1.91
CA ALA A 95 10.25 4.67 -2.23
C ALA A 95 9.54 5.89 -1.60
N LEU A 96 8.20 5.88 -1.55
CA LEU A 96 7.40 6.92 -0.90
C LEU A 96 7.54 6.87 0.62
N ASN A 97 7.43 5.68 1.21
CA ASN A 97 7.51 5.48 2.64
C ASN A 97 8.23 4.15 2.99
N PRO A 98 9.52 4.21 3.40
CA PRO A 98 10.29 3.01 3.71
C PRO A 98 9.85 2.30 5.01
N ASP A 99 9.02 2.95 5.84
CA ASP A 99 8.45 2.32 7.05
C ASP A 99 7.37 1.26 6.72
N VAL A 100 6.83 1.29 5.50
CA VAL A 100 5.70 0.43 5.09
C VAL A 100 6.23 -0.91 4.60
N PHE A 101 5.77 -2.00 5.24
CA PHE A 101 6.00 -3.34 4.72
C PHE A 101 5.03 -3.64 3.58
N VAL A 102 5.53 -4.17 2.46
CA VAL A 102 4.70 -4.52 1.31
C VAL A 102 4.80 -6.01 1.01
N ALA A 103 3.68 -6.71 1.21
CA ALA A 103 3.47 -8.09 0.79
C ALA A 103 2.88 -8.11 -0.62
N ILE A 104 3.40 -8.95 -1.51
CA ILE A 104 2.93 -9.06 -2.89
C ILE A 104 2.39 -10.45 -3.17
N TYR A 105 1.28 -10.52 -3.90
CA TYR A 105 0.70 -11.74 -4.44
C TYR A 105 0.54 -11.53 -5.95
N GLU A 106 1.49 -12.06 -6.72
CA GLU A 106 1.45 -12.04 -8.20
C GLU A 106 0.53 -13.15 -8.72
N GLU A 107 -0.72 -13.13 -8.26
CA GLU A 107 -1.73 -14.12 -8.61
C GLU A 107 -3.12 -13.48 -8.63
N ARG A 108 -4.06 -14.17 -9.28
CA ARG A 108 -5.45 -13.73 -9.28
C ARG A 108 -6.12 -14.12 -7.97
N LEU A 109 -6.90 -13.20 -7.39
CA LEU A 109 -7.79 -13.55 -6.29
C LEU A 109 -8.89 -14.50 -6.80
N THR A 110 -9.05 -15.63 -6.14
CA THR A 110 -10.03 -16.66 -6.44
C THR A 110 -10.73 -17.12 -5.16
N ALA A 111 -11.84 -17.84 -5.28
CA ALA A 111 -12.47 -18.45 -4.11
C ALA A 111 -11.54 -19.41 -3.35
N GLY A 112 -10.54 -20.01 -4.02
CA GLY A 112 -9.61 -20.96 -3.44
C GLY A 112 -8.50 -20.33 -2.57
N ASN A 113 -8.12 -19.07 -2.81
CA ASN A 113 -7.09 -18.38 -2.03
C ASN A 113 -7.64 -17.24 -1.15
N ALA A 114 -8.84 -16.73 -1.42
CA ALA A 114 -9.36 -15.52 -0.77
C ALA A 114 -9.39 -15.59 0.76
N LEU A 115 -9.99 -16.65 1.33
CA LEU A 115 -10.12 -16.75 2.80
C LEU A 115 -8.76 -16.83 3.51
N LYS A 116 -7.80 -17.52 2.90
CA LYS A 116 -6.44 -17.62 3.43
C LYS A 116 -5.77 -16.25 3.45
N ILE A 117 -5.82 -15.53 2.32
CA ILE A 117 -5.19 -14.22 2.19
C ILE A 117 -5.88 -13.21 3.11
N PHE A 118 -7.21 -13.14 3.10
CA PHE A 118 -7.98 -12.17 3.88
C PHE A 118 -7.73 -12.32 5.39
N GLY A 119 -7.49 -13.54 5.88
CA GLY A 119 -7.16 -13.79 7.28
C GLY A 119 -5.88 -13.11 7.79
N GLU A 120 -5.02 -12.63 6.89
CA GLU A 120 -3.78 -11.92 7.24
C GLU A 120 -3.95 -10.40 7.38
N TYR A 121 -5.12 -9.85 7.05
CA TYR A 121 -5.36 -8.40 6.98
C TYR A 121 -6.52 -7.96 7.87
N ASP A 122 -6.44 -6.73 8.35
CA ASP A 122 -7.46 -6.12 9.21
C ASP A 122 -8.58 -5.47 8.36
N VAL A 123 -8.24 -5.04 7.14
CA VAL A 123 -9.14 -4.44 6.14
C VAL A 123 -8.76 -4.95 4.74
N VAL A 124 -9.78 -5.19 3.90
CA VAL A 124 -9.67 -5.57 2.49
C VAL A 124 -10.46 -4.59 1.64
#